data_AF-A0A7W1Z043-F1
#
_entry.id   AF-A0A7W1Z043-F1
#
_cell.length_a   1.000
_cell.length_b   1.000
_cell.length_c   1.000
_cell.angle_alpha   90.00
_cell.angle_beta   90.00
_cell.angle_gamma   90.00
#
_symmetry.space_group_name_H-M   'P 1'
#
loop_
_entity.id
_entity.type
_entity.pdbx_description
1 polymer ?
#
loop_
_entity_poly.entity_id
_entity_poly.type
_entity_poly.pdbx_seq_one_letter_code
_entity_poly.pdbx_strand_id
1 'polypeptide(L)'
;EVRWGNIELAAFATTLFVMFCFNWRYIIFFFLPFFYLGHCFSYLNGYFRHYGGNPDKPIAWGVSSYGKIYNWIFFYNGYHAEHHFRPKVHWTKMEAFHQQIAELQREEGVRVIEHAHMLGFLDPNLPPRKESGQPAVVAS
;
A
#
# COMPACT_ATOMS: atom_id res chain seq x y z
N GLU A 1 -23.97 -18.70 5.46
CA GLU A 1 -22.88 -18.71 6.47
C GLU A 1 -22.25 -17.31 6.58
N VAL A 2 -22.90 -16.38 7.28
CA VAL A 2 -22.36 -15.02 7.55
C VAL A 2 -22.37 -14.68 9.05
N ARG A 3 -22.66 -15.69 9.88
CA ARG A 3 -22.89 -15.51 11.32
C ARG A 3 -21.72 -14.81 12.01
N TRP A 4 -20.49 -15.20 11.68
CA TRP A 4 -19.29 -14.60 12.27
C TRP A 4 -19.10 -13.15 11.83
N GLY A 5 -19.23 -12.85 10.54
CA GLY A 5 -19.16 -11.46 10.05
C GLY A 5 -20.24 -10.56 10.66
N ASN A 6 -21.46 -11.07 10.82
CA ASN A 6 -22.53 -10.32 11.48
C ASN A 6 -22.23 -10.08 12.97
N ILE A 7 -21.65 -11.06 13.68
CA ILE A 7 -21.23 -10.92 15.07
C ILE A 7 -20.11 -9.88 15.19
N GLU A 8 -19.09 -9.94 14.33
CA GLU A 8 -17.98 -8.98 14.30
C GLU A 8 -18.49 -7.56 14.03
N LEU A 9 -19.36 -7.39 13.04
CA LEU A 9 -19.96 -6.10 12.71
C LEU A 9 -20.81 -5.56 13.87
N ALA A 10 -21.64 -6.41 14.49
CA ALA A 10 -22.46 -6.02 15.63
C ALA A 10 -21.59 -5.64 16.84
N ALA A 11 -20.52 -6.38 17.13
CA ALA A 11 -19.59 -6.09 18.22
C ALA A 11 -18.86 -4.76 18.00
N PHE A 12 -18.39 -4.51 16.77
CA PHE A 12 -17.74 -3.26 16.40
C PHE A 12 -18.71 -2.06 16.53
N ALA A 13 -19.91 -2.17 15.95
CA ALA A 13 -20.93 -1.13 16.02
C ALA A 13 -21.37 -0.85 17.46
N THR A 14 -21.55 -1.89 18.28
CA THR A 14 -21.90 -1.75 19.70
C THR A 14 -20.81 -1.04 20.48
N THR A 15 -19.54 -1.36 20.23
CA THR A 15 -18.41 -0.68 20.88
C THR A 15 -18.39 0.81 20.54
N LEU A 16 -18.55 1.16 19.26
CA LEU A 16 -18.62 2.56 18.83
C LEU A 16 -19.82 3.29 19.44
N PHE A 17 -20.98 2.64 19.50
CA PHE A 17 -22.18 3.21 20.12
C PHE A 17 -21.98 3.48 21.62
N VAL A 18 -21.39 2.53 22.35
CA VAL A 18 -21.06 2.71 23.77
C VAL A 18 -20.08 3.88 23.94
N MET A 19 -19.01 3.95 23.15
CA MET A 19 -18.06 5.07 23.21
C MET A 19 -18.73 6.42 22.88
N PHE A 20 -19.67 6.43 21.94
CA PHE A 20 -20.45 7.63 21.60
C PHE A 20 -21.32 8.10 22.77
N CYS A 21 -22.00 7.17 23.46
CA CYS A 21 -22.79 7.48 24.65
C CYS A 21 -21.92 8.05 25.79
N PHE A 22 -20.67 7.59 25.94
CA PHE A 22 -19.74 8.13 26.94
C PHE A 22 -19.19 9.50 26.56
N ASN A 23 -18.79 9.70 25.29
CA ASN A 23 -18.18 10.96 24.84
C ASN A 23 -18.37 11.18 23.32
N TRP A 24 -19.57 11.61 22.94
CA TRP A 24 -19.91 11.86 21.54
C TRP A 24 -19.03 12.94 20.88
N ARG A 25 -18.58 13.95 21.64
CA ARG A 25 -17.69 15.01 21.13
C ARG A 25 -16.34 14.42 20.70
N TYR A 26 -15.76 13.55 21.53
CA TYR A 26 -14.55 12.83 21.17
C TYR A 26 -14.74 11.99 19.89
N ILE A 27 -15.87 11.26 19.81
CA ILE A 27 -16.15 10.41 18.65
C ILE A 27 -16.24 11.24 17.36
N ILE A 28 -17.01 12.33 17.36
CA ILE A 28 -17.24 13.13 16.15
C ILE A 28 -16.01 13.95 15.76
N PHE A 29 -15.34 14.60 16.72
CA PHE A 29 -14.30 15.58 16.40
C PHE A 29 -12.89 15.00 16.31
N PHE A 30 -12.63 13.84 16.91
CA PHE A 30 -11.29 13.27 16.97
C PHE A 30 -11.25 11.85 16.39
N PHE A 31 -12.07 10.94 16.90
CA PHE A 31 -12.01 9.54 16.51
C PHE A 31 -12.38 9.35 15.03
N LEU A 32 -13.56 9.82 14.60
CA LEU A 32 -14.05 9.60 13.23
C LEU A 32 -13.13 10.24 12.17
N PRO A 33 -12.68 11.50 12.30
CA PRO A 33 -11.76 12.08 11.33
C PRO A 33 -10.43 11.33 11.26
N PHE A 34 -9.84 11.00 12.42
CA PHE A 34 -8.58 10.24 12.45
C PHE A 34 -8.74 8.84 11.85
N PHE A 35 -9.81 8.13 12.21
CA PHE A 35 -10.12 6.80 11.69
C PHE A 35 -10.33 6.82 10.17
N TYR A 36 -11.10 7.79 9.66
CA TYR A 36 -11.35 7.95 8.24
C TYR A 36 -10.08 8.28 7.45
N LEU A 37 -9.27 9.22 7.96
CA LEU A 37 -7.99 9.57 7.35
C LEU A 37 -7.02 8.38 7.37
N GLY A 38 -6.97 7.62 8.46
CA GLY A 38 -6.18 6.39 8.55
C GLY A 38 -6.60 5.35 7.51
N HIS A 39 -7.90 5.18 7.29
CA HIS A 39 -8.41 4.31 6.22
C HIS A 39 -8.03 4.82 4.84
N CYS A 40 -8.21 6.11 4.57
CA CYS A 40 -7.83 6.73 3.30
C CYS A 40 -6.34 6.49 3.00
N PHE A 41 -5.45 6.74 3.96
CA PHE A 41 -4.03 6.46 3.80
C PHE A 41 -3.73 4.98 3.63
N SER A 42 -4.42 4.08 4.34
CA SER A 42 -4.27 2.63 4.14
C SER A 42 -4.66 2.19 2.73
N TYR A 43 -5.78 2.70 2.21
CA TYR A 43 -6.22 2.43 0.83
C TYR A 43 -5.26 3.00 -0.21
N LEU A 44 -4.82 4.25 -0.06
CA LEU A 44 -3.83 4.87 -0.96
C LEU A 44 -2.51 4.09 -0.94
N ASN A 45 -2.05 3.70 0.25
CA ASN A 45 -0.85 2.89 0.45
C ASN A 45 -0.99 1.54 -0.30
N GLY A 46 -2.13 0.86 -0.16
CA GLY A 46 -2.43 -0.38 -0.90
C GLY A 46 -2.47 -0.20 -2.41
N TYR A 47 -3.09 0.88 -2.88
CA TYR A 47 -3.25 1.17 -4.30
C TYR A 47 -1.91 1.49 -4.98
N PHE A 48 -1.15 2.45 -4.45
CA PHE A 48 0.08 2.93 -5.08
C PHE A 48 1.25 1.94 -5.01
N ARG A 49 1.20 0.98 -4.10
CA ARG A 49 2.11 -0.17 -4.06
C ARG A 49 1.99 -1.09 -5.28
N HIS A 50 0.92 -0.98 -6.06
CA HIS A 50 0.71 -1.76 -7.28
C HIS A 50 0.46 -0.91 -8.53
N TYR A 51 0.17 0.38 -8.35
CA TYR A 51 -0.18 1.26 -9.45
C TYR A 51 0.99 1.47 -10.42
N GLY A 52 0.82 1.03 -11.66
CA GLY A 52 1.86 1.09 -12.68
C GLY A 52 2.91 -0.02 -12.60
N GLY A 53 2.72 -1.03 -11.74
CA GLY A 53 3.51 -2.27 -11.78
C GLY A 53 3.24 -3.08 -13.06
N ASN A 54 4.19 -3.92 -13.45
CA ASN A 54 4.06 -4.82 -14.59
C ASN A 54 3.58 -6.21 -14.12
N PRO A 55 2.33 -6.61 -14.41
CA PRO A 55 1.77 -7.89 -13.94
C PRO A 55 2.37 -9.12 -14.66
N ASP A 56 3.05 -8.96 -15.78
CA ASP A 56 3.62 -10.07 -16.56
C ASP A 56 4.99 -10.50 -16.02
N LYS A 57 5.62 -9.67 -15.18
CA LYS A 57 6.97 -9.88 -14.67
C LYS A 57 6.95 -9.95 -13.13
N PRO A 58 7.24 -11.12 -12.52
CA PRO A 58 7.17 -11.29 -11.06
C PRO A 58 7.96 -10.28 -10.23
N ILE A 59 9.12 -9.83 -10.72
CA ILE A 59 9.94 -8.83 -10.02
C ILE A 59 9.34 -7.41 -10.05
N ALA A 60 8.45 -7.14 -11.00
CA ALA A 60 7.84 -5.83 -11.24
C ALA A 60 6.34 -5.78 -10.87
N TRP A 61 5.82 -6.81 -10.19
CA TRP A 61 4.43 -6.85 -9.69
C TRP A 61 4.11 -5.76 -8.67
N GLY A 62 5.11 -5.38 -7.88
CA GLY A 62 5.01 -4.30 -6.91
C GLY A 62 5.76 -3.05 -7.36
N VAL A 63 5.44 -1.95 -6.71
CA VAL A 63 6.12 -0.67 -6.82
C VAL A 63 6.79 -0.39 -5.49
N SER A 64 8.05 0.05 -5.50
CA SER A 64 8.81 0.33 -4.27
C SER A 64 8.98 1.82 -4.00
N SER A 65 9.30 2.17 -2.76
CA SER A 65 9.66 3.51 -2.32
C SER A 65 10.77 3.41 -1.27
N TYR A 66 11.90 4.08 -1.52
CA TYR A 66 13.11 3.91 -0.71
C TYR A 66 13.37 5.07 0.26
N GLY A 67 12.35 5.89 0.55
CA GLY A 67 12.45 6.98 1.52
C GLY A 67 12.82 6.46 2.92
N LYS A 68 13.92 6.97 3.50
CA LYS A 68 14.49 6.47 4.76
C LYS A 68 13.53 6.59 5.94
N ILE A 69 12.91 7.75 6.12
CA ILE A 69 11.96 8.02 7.22
C ILE A 69 10.73 7.11 7.10
N TYR A 70 10.17 7.01 5.89
CA TYR A 70 9.02 6.15 5.61
C TYR A 70 9.34 4.68 5.94
N ASN A 71 10.45 4.15 5.43
CA ASN A 71 10.82 2.77 5.69
C ASN A 71 11.16 2.50 7.15
N TRP A 72 11.75 3.46 7.86
CA TRP A 72 12.04 3.28 9.29
C TRP A 72 10.75 3.22 10.14
N ILE A 73 9.80 4.12 9.90
CA ILE A 73 8.51 4.15 10.64
C ILE A 73 7.64 2.93 10.28
N PHE A 74 7.67 2.49 9.02
CA PHE A 74 6.80 1.44 8.50
C PHE A 74 7.53 0.11 8.26
N PHE A 75 8.57 -0.21 9.02
CA PHE A 75 9.23 -1.52 8.98
C PHE A 75 9.61 -1.98 7.57
N TYR A 76 10.21 -1.09 6.80
CA TYR A 76 10.65 -1.31 5.42
C TYR A 76 9.51 -1.71 4.46
N ASN A 77 8.26 -1.31 4.76
CA ASN A 77 7.10 -1.51 3.89
C ASN A 77 7.23 -0.87 2.49
N GLY A 78 8.14 0.09 2.33
CA GLY A 78 8.44 0.69 1.05
C GLY A 78 9.14 -0.27 0.07
N TYR A 79 9.78 -1.34 0.55
CA TYR A 79 10.40 -2.38 -0.27
C TYR A 79 9.36 -3.40 -0.76
N HIS A 80 8.31 -2.90 -1.40
CA HIS A 80 7.12 -3.70 -1.72
C HIS A 80 7.32 -4.57 -2.95
N ALA A 81 8.01 -4.10 -3.99
CA ALA A 81 8.38 -4.93 -5.13
C ALA A 81 9.28 -6.10 -4.70
N GLU A 82 10.24 -5.84 -3.81
CA GLU A 82 11.11 -6.85 -3.20
C GLU A 82 10.30 -7.90 -2.43
N HIS A 83 9.35 -7.44 -1.62
CA HIS A 83 8.47 -8.32 -0.86
C HIS A 83 7.62 -9.19 -1.80
N HIS A 84 7.07 -8.65 -2.88
CA HIS A 84 6.34 -9.43 -3.87
C HIS A 84 7.23 -10.47 -4.57
N PHE A 85 8.47 -10.09 -4.90
CA PHE A 85 9.40 -11.00 -5.55
C PHE A 85 9.87 -12.13 -4.63
N ARG A 86 10.14 -11.83 -3.35
CA ARG A 86 10.58 -12.80 -2.33
C ARG A 86 9.89 -12.53 -0.98
N PRO A 87 8.64 -12.99 -0.78
CA PRO A 87 7.86 -12.69 0.43
C PRO A 87 8.41 -13.32 1.71
N LYS A 88 9.32 -14.29 1.59
CA LYS A 88 9.98 -14.95 2.72
C LYS A 88 11.16 -14.15 3.30
N VAL A 89 11.61 -13.08 2.63
CA VAL A 89 12.67 -12.22 3.16
C VAL A 89 12.10 -11.45 4.35
N HIS A 90 12.81 -11.48 5.47
CA HIS A 90 12.43 -10.71 6.66
C HIS A 90 12.63 -9.21 6.40
N TRP A 91 11.74 -8.37 6.91
CA TRP A 91 11.73 -6.93 6.62
C TRP A 91 13.04 -6.21 6.98
N THR A 92 13.75 -6.65 8.02
CA THR A 92 15.07 -6.10 8.41
C THR A 92 16.18 -6.38 7.39
N LYS A 93 15.97 -7.28 6.44
CA LYS A 93 16.93 -7.65 5.40
C LYS A 93 16.60 -7.05 4.03
N MET A 94 15.53 -6.23 3.94
CA MET A 94 15.03 -5.72 2.67
C MET A 94 16.04 -4.83 1.95
N GLU A 95 16.77 -3.98 2.68
CA GLU A 95 17.78 -3.12 2.08
C GLU A 95 18.93 -3.92 1.46
N ALA A 96 19.46 -4.92 2.19
CA ALA A 96 20.50 -5.81 1.67
C ALA A 96 19.99 -6.64 0.48
N PHE A 97 18.73 -7.09 0.53
CA PHE A 97 18.12 -7.83 -0.57
C PHE A 97 17.90 -6.96 -1.80
N HIS A 98 17.42 -5.73 -1.64
CA HIS A 98 17.31 -4.75 -2.72
C HIS A 98 18.65 -4.54 -3.41
N GLN A 99 19.74 -4.36 -2.65
CA GLN A 99 21.09 -4.23 -3.23
C GLN A 99 21.49 -5.45 -4.09
N GLN A 100 21.09 -6.67 -3.70
CA GLN A 100 21.38 -7.89 -4.46
C GLN A 100 20.62 -7.98 -5.79
N ILE A 101 19.43 -7.38 -5.87
CA ILE A 101 18.56 -7.46 -7.06
C ILE A 101 18.44 -6.13 -7.81
N ALA A 102 19.15 -5.07 -7.39
CA ALA A 102 19.01 -3.72 -7.92
C ALA A 102 19.26 -3.65 -9.43
N GLU A 103 20.25 -4.40 -9.93
CA GLU A 103 20.53 -4.46 -11.36
C GLU A 103 19.37 -5.09 -12.13
N LEU A 104 18.87 -6.24 -11.65
CA LEU A 104 17.73 -6.92 -12.25
C LEU A 104 16.45 -6.05 -12.20
N GLN A 105 16.23 -5.32 -11.10
CA GLN A 105 15.11 -4.38 -11.00
C GLN A 105 15.23 -3.24 -12.02
N ARG A 106 16.45 -2.76 -12.28
CA ARG A 106 16.72 -1.73 -13.28
C ARG A 106 16.50 -2.25 -14.70
N GLU A 107 17.03 -3.42 -15.03
CA GLU A 107 16.86 -4.09 -16.32
C GLU A 107 15.39 -4.35 -16.64
N GLU A 108 14.62 -4.78 -15.63
CA GLU A 108 13.20 -5.10 -15.77
C GLU A 108 12.27 -3.89 -15.65
N GLY A 109 12.84 -2.70 -15.43
CA GLY A 109 12.09 -1.45 -15.34
C GLY A 109 11.11 -1.39 -14.17
N VAL A 110 11.49 -1.94 -13.01
CA VAL A 110 10.67 -1.93 -11.80
C VAL A 110 10.40 -0.50 -11.38
N ARG A 111 9.12 -0.17 -11.21
CA ARG A 111 8.69 1.19 -10.84
C ARG A 111 9.07 1.51 -9.39
N VAL A 112 9.50 2.75 -9.18
CA VAL A 112 9.79 3.32 -7.87
C VAL A 112 9.02 4.63 -7.72
N ILE A 113 8.44 4.88 -6.55
CA ILE A 113 7.81 6.14 -6.15
C ILE A 113 8.75 6.90 -5.21
N GLU A 114 8.91 8.20 -5.42
CA GLU A 114 9.77 9.05 -4.57
C GLU A 114 9.21 9.26 -3.16
N HIS A 115 7.90 9.34 -3.05
CA HIS A 115 7.17 9.55 -1.81
C HIS A 115 6.76 8.24 -1.13
N ALA A 116 6.27 8.31 0.12
CA ALA A 116 5.59 7.17 0.73
C ALA A 116 4.38 6.77 -0.14
N HIS A 117 4.07 5.49 -0.25
CA HIS A 117 3.01 5.03 -1.15
C HIS A 117 1.64 5.66 -0.85
N MET A 118 1.31 5.96 0.41
CA MET A 118 0.07 6.68 0.75
C MET A 118 -0.03 8.09 0.13
N LEU A 119 1.10 8.64 -0.33
CA LEU A 119 1.24 9.92 -1.02
C LEU A 119 1.66 9.74 -2.50
N GLY A 120 1.50 8.53 -3.06
CA GLY A 120 1.94 8.23 -4.42
C GLY A 120 1.27 9.07 -5.51
N PHE A 121 0.16 9.75 -5.22
CA PHE A 121 -0.48 10.71 -6.12
C PHE A 121 0.35 11.99 -6.34
N LEU A 122 1.36 12.25 -5.50
CA LEU A 122 2.31 13.35 -5.65
C LEU A 122 3.57 12.95 -6.45
N ASP A 123 3.62 11.72 -6.94
CA ASP A 123 4.76 11.23 -7.71
C ASP A 123 4.87 11.99 -9.05
N PRO A 124 6.01 12.63 -9.36
CA PRO A 124 6.18 13.36 -10.62
C PRO A 124 6.16 12.43 -11.85
N ASN A 125 6.49 11.16 -11.65
CA ASN A 125 6.54 10.13 -12.70
C ASN A 125 5.31 9.20 -12.66
N LEU A 126 4.15 9.72 -12.22
CA LEU A 126 2.93 8.94 -12.13
C LEU A 126 2.45 8.52 -13.54
N PRO A 127 2.35 7.21 -13.83
CA PRO A 127 1.92 6.76 -15.15
C PRO A 127 0.46 7.15 -15.40
N PRO A 128 0.09 7.45 -16.66
CA PRO A 128 -1.28 7.75 -17.01
C PRO A 128 -2.17 6.57 -16.64
N ARG A 129 -3.39 6.88 -16.20
CA ARG A 129 -4.38 5.85 -15.89
C ARG A 129 -4.67 5.07 -17.16
N LYS A 130 -4.39 3.77 -17.17
CA LYS A 130 -4.89 2.88 -18.22
C LYS A 130 -6.41 2.87 -18.13
N GLU A 131 -7.08 3.40 -19.16
CA GLU A 131 -8.52 3.24 -19.30
C GLU A 131 -8.82 1.75 -19.46
N SER A 132 -9.78 1.24 -18.67
CA SER A 132 -10.23 -0.15 -18.77
C SER A 132 -10.87 -0.36 -20.15
N GLY A 133 -10.08 -0.83 -21.12
CA GLY A 133 -10.54 -1.05 -22.49
C GLY A 133 -9.46 -1.06 -23.57
N GLN A 134 -8.23 -0.59 -23.29
CA GLN A 134 -7.15 -0.69 -24.29
C GLN A 134 -6.51 -2.08 -24.25
N PRO A 135 -6.53 -2.85 -25.35
CA PRO A 135 -5.85 -4.13 -25.42
C PRO A 135 -4.35 -3.93 -25.18
N ALA A 136 -3.73 -4.88 -24.49
CA ALA A 136 -2.28 -4.93 -24.38
C ALA A 136 -1.69 -4.90 -25.81
N VAL A 137 -0.96 -3.85 -26.14
CA VAL A 137 -0.19 -3.82 -27.39
C VAL A 137 0.88 -4.89 -27.23
N VAL A 138 0.63 -6.04 -27.86
CA VAL A 138 1.63 -7.09 -28.04
C VAL A 138 2.66 -6.52 -29.01
N ALA A 139 3.81 -6.12 -28.49
CA ALA A 139 4.95 -5.79 -29.34
C ALA A 139 5.43 -7.09 -30.00
N SER A 140 5.33 -7.14 -31.33
CA SER A 140 5.85 -8.19 -32.21
C SER A 140 7.36 -8.15 -32.32
#